data_AF-A0A1J5FN63-F1
#
_entry.id   AF-A0A1J5FN63-F1
#
_cell.length_a   1.000
_cell.length_b   1.000
_cell.length_c   1.000
_cell.angle_alpha   90.00
_cell.angle_beta   90.00
_cell.angle_gamma   90.00
#
_symmetry.space_group_name_H-M   'P 1'
#
loop_
_entity.id
_entity.type
_entity.pdbx_description
1 polymer ?
#
loop_
_entity_poly.entity_id
_entity_poly.type
_entity_poly.pdbx_seq_one_letter_code
_entity_poly.pdbx_strand_id
1 'polypeptide(L)'
;MKIKQVRAANFVFIESVSIGNESEIDTIVNRALDAAFTKMQDSYINKGKLEINEAERIKRAIELIVYDLRDGGINSGLHKYFLEQFPELTFNDYEDRYQNIFEYLFKVLKKKIAEQLI
;
A
#
# COMPACT_ATOMS: atom_id res chain seq x y z
N MET A 1 -7.78 52.38 23.50
CA MET A 1 -7.61 52.99 22.16
C MET A 1 -6.24 52.54 21.65
N LYS A 2 -6.02 51.80 20.56
CA LYS A 2 -6.78 51.42 19.35
C LYS A 2 -6.49 49.93 19.04
N ILE A 3 -7.54 49.23 18.63
CA ILE A 3 -7.51 47.87 18.08
C ILE A 3 -6.93 47.92 16.66
N LYS A 4 -6.03 47.01 16.30
CA LYS A 4 -5.82 46.64 14.89
C LYS A 4 -6.13 45.16 14.72
N GLN A 5 -7.37 44.90 14.31
CA GLN A 5 -7.81 43.66 13.68
C GLN A 5 -6.88 43.37 12.50
N VAL A 6 -6.14 42.27 12.57
CA VAL A 6 -5.60 41.66 11.36
C VAL A 6 -6.71 40.76 10.84
N ARG A 7 -7.26 41.15 9.69
CA ARG A 7 -8.24 40.38 8.94
C ARG A 7 -7.67 38.98 8.71
N ALA A 8 -8.32 37.96 9.26
CA ALA A 8 -8.23 36.61 8.74
C ALA A 8 -8.70 36.70 7.29
N ALA A 9 -7.75 36.73 6.36
CA ALA A 9 -8.05 36.63 4.95
C ALA A 9 -8.77 35.29 4.76
N ASN A 10 -9.95 35.36 4.16
CA ASN A 10 -10.74 34.21 3.77
C ASN A 10 -9.86 33.26 2.95
N PHE A 11 -9.32 32.24 3.60
CA PHE A 11 -8.93 31.03 2.89
C PHE A 11 -10.26 30.38 2.48
N VAL A 12 -10.68 30.68 1.26
CA VAL A 12 -11.62 29.81 0.56
C VAL A 12 -10.86 28.50 0.40
N PHE A 13 -11.12 27.55 1.29
CA PHE A 13 -10.68 26.18 1.12
C PHE A 13 -11.45 25.65 -0.09
N ILE A 14 -10.77 25.60 -1.24
CA ILE A 14 -11.34 25.07 -2.47
C ILE A 14 -11.40 23.55 -2.28
N GLU A 15 -12.49 23.05 -1.69
CA GLU A 15 -12.76 21.61 -1.52
C GLU A 15 -12.77 20.84 -2.86
N SER A 16 -12.94 21.53 -4.00
CA SER A 16 -12.99 20.89 -5.31
C SER A 16 -11.65 20.37 -5.83
N VAL A 17 -10.51 20.79 -5.26
CA VAL A 17 -9.19 20.23 -5.60
C VAL A 17 -8.98 18.86 -4.93
N SER A 18 -9.62 18.62 -3.77
CA SER A 18 -9.46 17.38 -3.01
C SER A 18 -10.08 16.18 -3.71
N ILE A 19 -11.26 16.35 -4.32
CA ILE A 19 -12.02 15.26 -4.94
C ILE A 19 -11.34 14.76 -6.23
N GLY A 20 -10.72 15.65 -7.00
CA GLY A 20 -9.99 15.28 -8.22
C GLY A 20 -8.70 14.49 -7.94
N ASN A 21 -7.95 14.92 -6.91
CA ASN A 21 -6.70 14.28 -6.51
C ASN A 21 -6.92 12.89 -5.88
N GLU A 22 -8.00 12.72 -5.11
CA GLU A 22 -8.31 11.44 -4.45
C GLU A 22 -8.59 10.32 -5.48
N SER A 23 -9.39 10.62 -6.52
CA SER A 23 -9.64 9.68 -7.62
C SER A 23 -8.38 9.35 -8.44
N GLU A 24 -7.45 10.30 -8.56
CA GLU A 24 -6.19 10.09 -9.27
C GLU A 24 -5.23 9.22 -8.45
N ILE A 25 -5.11 9.49 -7.15
CA ILE A 25 -4.33 8.68 -6.21
C ILE A 25 -4.85 7.24 -6.18
N ASP A 26 -6.17 7.05 -6.08
CA ASP A 26 -6.78 5.71 -6.10
C ASP A 26 -6.46 4.97 -7.40
N THR A 27 -6.47 5.68 -8.54
CA THR A 27 -6.08 5.09 -9.84
C THR A 27 -4.62 4.68 -9.87
N ILE A 28 -3.72 5.50 -9.35
CA ILE A 28 -2.28 5.21 -9.27
C ILE A 28 -2.03 3.98 -8.40
N VAL A 29 -2.66 3.94 -7.23
CA VAL A 29 -2.55 2.85 -6.26
C VAL A 29 -3.06 1.55 -6.85
N ASN A 30 -4.24 1.56 -7.48
CA ASN A 30 -4.83 0.37 -8.10
C ASN A 30 -3.93 -0.20 -9.21
N ARG A 31 -3.35 0.67 -10.06
CA ARG A 31 -2.38 0.22 -11.08
C ARG A 31 -1.12 -0.39 -10.47
N ALA A 32 -0.67 0.14 -9.33
CA ALA A 32 0.50 -0.39 -8.64
C ALA A 32 0.22 -1.75 -7.98
N LEU A 33 -0.99 -1.93 -7.42
CA LEU A 33 -1.48 -3.21 -6.92
C LEU A 33 -1.56 -4.24 -8.05
N ASP A 34 -2.18 -3.89 -9.18
CA ASP A 34 -2.25 -4.76 -10.36
C ASP A 34 -0.87 -5.22 -10.80
N ALA A 35 0.09 -4.29 -10.90
CA ALA A 35 1.46 -4.63 -11.26
C ALA A 35 2.14 -5.58 -10.26
N ALA A 36 1.92 -5.38 -8.96
CA ALA A 36 2.43 -6.29 -7.93
C ALA A 36 1.76 -7.68 -8.03
N PHE A 37 0.46 -7.75 -8.27
CA PHE A 37 -0.29 -9.01 -8.35
C PHE A 37 -0.01 -9.78 -9.63
N THR A 38 0.11 -9.11 -10.78
CA THR A 38 0.63 -9.72 -12.01
C THR A 38 2.03 -10.28 -11.77
N LYS A 39 2.89 -9.52 -11.10
CA LYS A 39 4.24 -10.00 -10.78
C LYS A 39 4.22 -11.23 -9.88
N MET A 40 3.29 -11.28 -8.93
CA MET A 40 3.07 -12.42 -8.05
C MET A 40 2.63 -13.65 -8.83
N GLN A 41 1.65 -13.48 -9.72
CA GLN A 41 1.15 -14.52 -10.61
C GLN A 41 2.29 -15.13 -11.44
N ASP A 42 3.06 -14.30 -12.14
CA ASP A 42 4.09 -14.76 -13.07
C ASP A 42 5.31 -15.38 -12.39
N SER A 43 5.69 -14.83 -11.23
CA SER A 43 6.97 -15.16 -10.59
C SER A 43 6.85 -16.24 -9.53
N TYR A 44 5.67 -16.40 -8.92
CA TYR A 44 5.49 -17.28 -7.77
C TYR A 44 4.37 -18.29 -7.97
N ILE A 45 3.18 -17.89 -8.46
CA ILE A 45 2.05 -18.83 -8.63
C ILE A 45 2.31 -19.76 -9.83
N ASN A 46 2.58 -19.19 -11.02
CA ASN A 46 2.83 -19.96 -12.24
C ASN A 46 4.07 -20.86 -12.14
N LYS A 47 4.96 -20.57 -11.19
CA LYS A 47 6.17 -21.36 -10.92
C LYS A 47 6.02 -22.34 -9.76
N GLY A 48 4.82 -22.48 -9.19
CA GLY A 48 4.52 -23.39 -8.08
C GLY A 48 5.20 -23.03 -6.76
N LYS A 49 5.63 -21.77 -6.58
CA LYS A 49 6.25 -21.28 -5.34
C LYS A 49 5.23 -20.82 -4.30
N LEU A 50 4.04 -20.44 -4.76
CA LEU A 50 2.89 -20.10 -3.93
C LEU A 50 1.67 -20.88 -4.39
N GLU A 51 0.92 -21.40 -3.44
CA GLU A 51 -0.43 -21.86 -3.68
C GLU A 51 -1.41 -20.69 -3.84
N ILE A 52 -2.55 -20.94 -4.49
CA ILE A 52 -3.57 -19.90 -4.72
C ILE A 52 -4.07 -19.31 -3.40
N ASN A 53 -4.29 -20.13 -2.37
CA ASN A 53 -4.73 -19.65 -1.06
C ASN A 53 -3.70 -18.73 -0.41
N GLU A 54 -2.41 -19.08 -0.49
CA GLU A 54 -1.32 -18.24 0.03
C GLU A 54 -1.26 -16.91 -0.70
N ALA A 55 -1.40 -16.93 -2.03
CA ALA A 55 -1.44 -15.73 -2.84
C ALA A 55 -2.61 -14.79 -2.47
N GLU A 56 -3.81 -15.32 -2.27
CA GLU A 56 -4.97 -14.51 -1.85
C GLU A 56 -4.76 -13.82 -0.51
N ARG A 57 -4.12 -14.49 0.44
CA ARG A 57 -3.80 -13.92 1.76
C ARG A 57 -2.69 -12.87 1.66
N ILE A 58 -1.69 -13.09 0.81
CA ILE A 58 -0.67 -12.09 0.49
C ILE A 58 -1.29 -10.85 -0.15
N LYS A 59 -2.27 -10.98 -1.05
CA LYS A 59 -2.99 -9.83 -1.63
C LYS A 59 -3.62 -8.96 -0.55
N ARG A 60 -4.36 -9.58 0.38
CA ARG A 60 -4.99 -8.88 1.52
C ARG A 60 -3.97 -8.14 2.37
N ALA A 61 -2.83 -8.75 2.65
CA ALA A 61 -1.76 -8.09 3.40
C ALA A 61 -1.20 -6.86 2.67
N ILE A 62 -1.05 -6.93 1.34
CA ILE A 62 -0.59 -5.80 0.51
C ILE A 62 -1.67 -4.70 0.44
N GLU A 63 -2.94 -5.07 0.34
CA GLU A 63 -4.07 -4.11 0.35
C GLU A 63 -4.15 -3.36 1.68
N LEU A 64 -3.93 -4.03 2.82
CA LEU A 64 -3.85 -3.38 4.13
C LEU A 64 -2.68 -2.39 4.22
N ILE A 65 -1.52 -2.74 3.65
CA ILE A 65 -0.39 -1.80 3.57
C ILE A 65 -0.76 -0.55 2.76
N VAL A 66 -1.48 -0.73 1.65
CA VAL A 66 -1.96 0.38 0.82
C VAL A 66 -2.97 1.24 1.57
N TYR A 67 -3.89 0.63 2.30
CA TYR A 67 -4.85 1.34 3.13
C TYR A 67 -4.15 2.21 4.17
N ASP A 68 -3.19 1.65 4.91
CA ASP A 68 -2.44 2.40 5.92
C ASP A 68 -1.57 3.50 5.29
N LEU A 69 -0.98 3.24 4.12
CA LEU A 69 -0.22 4.23 3.34
C LEU A 69 -1.05 5.48 3.02
N ARG A 70 -2.36 5.31 2.74
CA ARG A 70 -3.29 6.43 2.50
C ARG A 70 -3.47 7.30 3.74
N ASP A 71 -3.50 6.67 4.92
CA ASP A 71 -3.68 7.35 6.21
C ASP A 71 -2.36 7.88 6.82
N GLY A 72 -1.27 7.85 6.05
CA GLY A 72 -0.03 8.53 6.40
C GLY A 72 0.96 7.71 7.24
N GLY A 73 0.78 6.38 7.33
CA GLY A 73 1.70 5.52 8.06
C GLY A 73 1.77 4.09 7.53
N ILE A 74 2.87 3.40 7.81
CA ILE A 74 2.92 1.93 7.71
C ILE A 74 3.23 1.44 9.12
N ASN A 75 2.61 0.34 9.56
CA ASN A 75 2.99 -0.36 10.77
C ASN A 75 4.50 -0.66 10.78
N SER A 76 5.09 -0.73 11.97
CA SER A 76 6.54 -0.85 12.18
C SER A 76 7.22 -2.11 11.61
N GLY A 77 6.52 -2.98 10.88
CA GLY A 77 7.12 -4.07 10.12
C GLY A 77 6.16 -4.73 9.14
N LEU A 78 6.62 -4.98 7.91
CA LEU A 78 5.85 -5.67 6.85
C LEU A 78 5.35 -7.05 7.29
N HIS A 79 6.15 -7.76 8.09
CA HIS A 79 5.79 -9.06 8.65
C HIS A 79 4.49 -9.03 9.46
N LYS A 80 4.11 -7.90 10.06
CA LYS A 80 2.87 -7.79 10.85
C LYS A 80 1.65 -7.94 9.97
N TYR A 81 1.58 -7.18 8.86
CA TYR A 81 0.51 -7.32 7.87
C TYR A 81 0.42 -8.74 7.32
N PHE A 82 1.58 -9.38 7.10
CA PHE A 82 1.61 -10.75 6.64
C PHE A 82 1.04 -11.71 7.71
N LEU A 83 1.57 -11.69 8.93
CA LEU A 83 1.17 -12.63 9.99
C LEU A 83 -0.28 -12.42 10.45
N GLU A 84 -0.84 -11.22 10.31
CA GLU A 84 -2.28 -10.99 10.51
C GLU A 84 -3.15 -11.79 9.53
N GLN A 85 -2.66 -11.99 8.30
CA GLN A 85 -3.34 -12.85 7.33
C GLN A 85 -2.99 -14.32 7.50
N PHE A 86 -1.91 -14.64 8.21
CA PHE A 86 -1.38 -15.97 8.49
C PHE A 86 -1.26 -16.29 9.99
N PRO A 87 -2.37 -16.34 10.74
CA PRO A 87 -2.34 -16.52 12.20
C PRO A 87 -1.77 -17.87 12.66
N GLU A 88 -1.73 -18.86 11.77
CA GLU A 88 -1.12 -20.16 12.02
C GLU A 88 0.40 -20.18 11.81
N LEU A 89 0.97 -19.14 11.23
CA LEU A 89 2.40 -19.05 10.97
C LEU A 89 3.13 -18.27 12.07
N THR A 90 4.37 -18.65 12.32
CA THR A 90 5.29 -17.92 13.19
C THR A 90 6.09 -16.90 12.38
N PHE A 91 6.78 -16.01 13.09
CA PHE A 91 7.73 -15.09 12.44
C PHE A 91 8.86 -15.83 11.71
N ASN A 92 9.33 -16.97 12.23
CA ASN A 92 10.35 -17.79 11.56
C ASN A 92 9.83 -18.36 10.24
N ASP A 93 8.58 -18.82 10.20
CA ASP A 93 7.97 -19.31 8.96
C ASP A 93 7.90 -18.19 7.90
N TYR A 94 7.63 -16.96 8.34
CA TYR A 94 7.69 -15.78 7.48
C TYR A 94 9.11 -15.53 6.96
N GLU A 95 10.12 -15.47 7.83
CA GLU A 95 11.51 -15.22 7.43
C GLU A 95 12.03 -16.27 6.44
N ASP A 96 11.79 -17.55 6.73
CA ASP A 96 12.33 -18.66 5.95
C ASP A 96 11.68 -18.79 4.56
N ARG A 97 10.37 -18.60 4.47
CA ARG A 97 9.62 -18.92 3.25
C ARG A 97 9.09 -17.71 2.49
N TYR A 98 8.64 -16.67 3.20
CA TYR A 98 7.78 -15.64 2.61
C TYR A 98 8.42 -14.26 2.53
N GLN A 99 9.39 -13.93 3.38
CA GLN A 99 9.96 -12.59 3.50
C GLN A 99 10.46 -12.07 2.14
N ASN A 100 11.28 -12.85 1.45
CA ASN A 100 11.82 -12.46 0.14
C ASN A 100 10.73 -12.22 -0.92
N ILE A 101 9.65 -12.99 -0.88
CA ILE A 101 8.52 -12.85 -1.80
C ILE A 101 7.77 -11.57 -1.45
N PHE A 102 7.40 -11.41 -0.18
CA PHE A 102 6.56 -10.32 0.29
C PHE A 102 7.26 -8.96 0.16
N GLU A 103 8.53 -8.87 0.57
CA GLU A 103 9.33 -7.66 0.42
C GLU A 103 9.54 -7.29 -1.05
N TYR A 104 9.73 -8.28 -1.92
CA TYR A 104 9.85 -8.03 -3.36
C TYR A 104 8.56 -7.46 -3.94
N LEU A 105 7.40 -8.02 -3.60
CA LEU A 105 6.10 -7.51 -4.04
C LEU A 105 5.87 -6.08 -3.53
N PHE A 106 6.19 -5.82 -2.26
CA PHE A 106 6.12 -4.47 -1.70
C PHE A 106 7.08 -3.49 -2.41
N LYS A 107 8.27 -3.94 -2.81
CA LYS A 107 9.20 -3.13 -3.61
C LYS A 107 8.63 -2.81 -4.99
N VAL A 108 7.96 -3.77 -5.63
CA VAL A 108 7.27 -3.56 -6.92
C VAL A 108 6.17 -2.53 -6.76
N LEU A 109 5.32 -2.66 -5.73
CA LEU A 109 4.26 -1.70 -5.40
C LEU A 109 4.82 -0.28 -5.26
N LYS A 110 5.80 -0.07 -4.36
CA LYS A 110 6.41 1.26 -4.14
C LYS A 110 7.01 1.85 -5.40
N LYS A 111 7.72 1.04 -6.18
CA LYS A 111 8.31 1.47 -7.45
C LYS A 111 7.22 1.96 -8.41
N LYS A 112 6.10 1.24 -8.50
CA LYS A 112 4.99 1.58 -9.40
C LYS A 112 4.23 2.83 -8.97
N ILE A 113 4.03 3.01 -7.67
CA ILE A 113 3.47 4.27 -7.13
C ILE A 113 4.40 5.44 -7.48
N ALA A 114 5.70 5.31 -7.21
CA ALA A 114 6.67 6.38 -7.49
C ALA A 114 6.75 6.73 -8.99
N GLU A 115 6.68 5.75 -9.89
CA GLU A 115 6.68 5.96 -11.35
C GLU A 115 5.47 6.74 -11.88
N GLN A 116 4.38 6.85 -11.12
CA GLN A 116 3.17 7.58 -11.52
C GLN A 116 3.05 8.96 -10.84
N LEU A 117 3.93 9.27 -9.88
CA LEU A 117 3.96 10.55 -9.16
C LEU A 117 4.99 11.56 -9.74
N ILE A 118 5.72 11.16 -10.78
CA ILE A 118 6.77 11.95 -11.47
C ILE A 118 6.25 12.34 -12.86
#